data_AF-A0A7H4P1M6-F1
#
_entry.id   AF-A0A7H4P1M6-F1
#
_cell.length_a   1.000
_cell.length_b   1.000
_cell.length_c   1.000
_cell.angle_alpha   90.00
_cell.angle_beta   90.00
_cell.angle_gamma   90.00
#
_symmetry.space_group_name_H-M   'P 1'
#
loop_
_entity.id
_entity.type
_entity.pdbx_description
1 polymer ?
#
loop_
_entity_poly.entity_id
_entity_poly.type
_entity_poly.pdbx_seq_one_letter_code
_entity_poly.pdbx_strand_id
1 'polypeptide(L)' 'MSAGDKISVREKVGYSLGDAASHIVFDSSVAILAYFYTDIYGLPPAVMGTMFLLVSSAGCDYRSDHGGDC' A
#
# COMPACT_ATOMS: atom_id res chain seq x y z
N MET A 1 -16.10 -2.87 -21.90
CA MET A 1 -14.93 -2.43 -22.70
C MET A 1 -15.07 -3.06 -24.08
N SER A 2 -15.01 -2.21 -25.12
CA SER A 2 -15.33 -2.58 -26.50
C SER A 2 -14.46 -3.73 -26.98
N ALA A 3 -15.09 -4.78 -27.51
CA ALA A 3 -14.42 -5.90 -28.13
C ALA A 3 -13.79 -5.44 -29.46
N GLY A 4 -12.50 -5.10 -29.47
CA GLY A 4 -11.83 -4.81 -30.75
C GLY A 4 -10.40 -4.26 -30.72
N ASP A 5 -10.00 -3.46 -29.73
CA ASP A 5 -8.72 -2.76 -29.80
C ASP A 5 -7.61 -3.51 -29.05
N LYS A 6 -6.65 -4.04 -29.82
CA LYS A 6 -5.46 -4.74 -29.30
C LYS A 6 -4.60 -3.72 -28.54
N ILE A 7 -4.67 -3.71 -27.21
CA ILE A 7 -3.90 -2.81 -26.36
C ILE A 7 -2.40 -2.97 -26.67
N SER A 8 -1.73 -1.85 -26.93
CA SER A 8 -0.32 -1.84 -27.30
C SER A 8 0.52 -2.42 -26.17
N VAL A 9 1.57 -3.18 -26.52
CA VAL A 9 2.49 -3.77 -25.53
C VAL A 9 3.08 -2.69 -24.62
N ARG A 10 3.22 -1.45 -25.11
CA ARG A 10 3.65 -0.29 -24.32
C ARG A 10 2.63 0.15 -23.27
N GLU A 11 1.34 0.19 -23.59
CA GLU A 11 0.29 0.50 -22.60
C GLU A 11 0.19 -0.59 -21.56
N LYS A 12 0.33 -1.86 -21.99
CA LYS A 12 0.31 -2.99 -21.07
C LYS A 12 1.50 -2.97 -20.11
N VAL A 13 2.71 -2.74 -20.63
CA VAL A 13 3.92 -2.63 -19.80
C VAL A 13 3.85 -1.39 -18.92
N GLY A 14 3.39 -0.25 -19.43
CA GLY A 14 3.24 0.98 -18.63
C GLY A 14 2.23 0.83 -17.50
N TYR A 15 1.12 0.13 -17.71
CA TYR A 15 0.13 -0.16 -16.68
C TYR A 15 0.70 -1.06 -15.57
N SER A 16 1.34 -2.19 -15.95
CA SER A 16 2.00 -3.07 -14.97
C SER A 16 3.21 -2.42 -14.29
N LEU A 17 3.93 -1.55 -15.00
CA LEU A 17 5.07 -0.81 -14.45
C LEU A 17 4.58 0.22 -13.43
N GLY A 18 3.45 0.88 -13.68
CA GLY A 18 2.82 1.81 -12.74
C GLY A 18 2.29 1.11 -11.49
N ASP A 19 1.67 -0.05 -11.64
CA ASP A 19 1.22 -0.91 -10.53
C ASP A 19 2.41 -1.35 -9.67
N ALA A 20 3.43 -1.94 -10.30
CA ALA A 20 4.64 -2.36 -9.60
C ALA A 20 5.40 -1.19 -8.94
N ALA A 21 5.49 -0.04 -9.60
CA ALA A 21 6.12 1.15 -9.03
C ALA A 21 5.35 1.66 -7.80
N SER A 22 4.03 1.64 -7.83
CA SER A 22 3.19 2.05 -6.70
C SER A 22 3.39 1.15 -5.49
N HIS A 23 3.52 -0.17 -5.72
CA HIS A 23 3.80 -1.14 -4.66
C HIS A 23 5.19 -0.92 -4.06
N ILE A 24 6.22 -0.75 -4.89
CA ILE A 24 7.61 -0.51 -4.42
C ILE A 24 7.71 0.78 -3.61
N VAL A 25 7.06 1.86 -4.04
CA VAL A 25 7.08 3.14 -3.32
C VAL A 25 6.38 3.02 -1.97
N PHE A 26 5.25 2.31 -1.91
CA PHE A 26 4.53 2.08 -0.67
C PHE A 26 5.37 1.25 0.32
N ASP A 27 5.88 0.10 -0.12
CA ASP A 27 6.71 -0.77 0.72
C ASP A 27 8.00 -0.06 1.16
N SER A 28 8.64 0.70 0.28
CA SER A 28 9.84 1.47 0.60
C SER A 28 9.56 2.56 1.63
N SER A 29 8.41 3.24 1.52
CA SER A 29 8.01 4.28 2.47
C SER A 29 7.78 3.70 3.86
N VAL A 30 7.12 2.54 3.94
CA VAL A 30 6.93 1.79 5.20
C VAL A 30 8.27 1.37 5.78
N ALA A 31 9.20 0.85 4.95
CA ALA A 31 10.51 0.39 5.39
C ALA A 31 11.38 1.55 5.93
N ILE A 32 11.37 2.70 5.27
CA ILE A 32 12.10 3.90 5.73
C ILE A 32 11.52 4.41 7.05
N LEU A 33 10.20 4.42 7.20
CA LEU A 33 9.55 4.84 8.44
C LEU A 33 9.86 3.89 9.60
N ALA A 34 9.81 2.58 9.35
CA ALA A 34 10.19 1.57 10.33
C ALA A 34 11.64 1.74 10.76
N TYR A 35 12.56 1.95 9.81
CA TYR A 35 13.97 2.24 10.11
C TYR A 35 14.12 3.49 10.98
N PHE A 36 13.43 4.58 10.64
CA PHE A 36 13.46 5.81 11.43
C PHE A 36 12.96 5.60 12.86
N TYR A 37 11.88 4.84 13.04
CA TYR A 37 11.34 4.56 14.38
C TYR A 37 12.16 3.57 15.21
N THR A 38 12.85 2.62 14.58
CA THR A 38 13.73 1.69 15.30
C THR A 38 15.12 2.28 15.58
N ASP A 39 15.68 3.09 14.67
CA ASP A 39 17.07 3.55 14.75
C ASP A 39 17.20 4.90 15.47
N ILE A 40 16.25 5.83 15.27
CA ILE A 40 16.29 7.17 15.89
C ILE A 40 15.56 7.20 17.23
N TYR A 41 14.39 6.56 17.31
CA TYR A 41 13.59 6.54 18.53
C TYR A 41 13.79 5.29 19.40
N GLY A 42 14.50 4.27 18.89
CA GLY A 42 14.79 3.05 19.65
C GLY A 42 13.54 2.20 19.96
N LEU A 43 12.43 2.38 19.22
CA LEU A 43 11.21 1.62 19.49
C LEU A 43 11.37 0.16 19.06
N PRO A 44 10.87 -0.81 19.83
CA PRO A 44 10.92 -2.22 19.47
C PRO A 44 10.18 -2.49 18.15
N PRO A 45 10.73 -3.32 17.25
CA PRO A 45 10.08 -3.74 16.00
C PRO A 45 8.67 -4.30 16.19
N ALA A 46 8.41 -4.87 17.38
CA ALA A 46 7.10 -5.39 17.76
C ALA A 46 5.99 -4.32 17.72
N VAL A 47 6.29 -3.07 18.08
CA VAL A 47 5.31 -1.98 18.09
C VAL A 47 4.90 -1.61 16.66
N MET A 48 5.86 -1.57 15.73
CA MET A 48 5.58 -1.33 14.30
C MET A 48 4.75 -2.47 13.70
N GLY A 49 5.05 -3.72 14.07
CA GLY A 49 4.24 -4.89 13.67
C GLY A 49 2.80 -4.80 14.18
N THR A 50 2.60 -4.37 15.43
CA THR A 50 1.25 -4.15 15.97
C THR A 50 0.52 -3.00 15.27
N MET A 51 1.24 -1.95 14.85
CA MET A 51 0.63 -0.81 14.15
C MET A 51 0.17 -1.18 12.74
N PHE A 52 0.91 -2.06 12.05
CA PHE A 52 0.50 -2.62 10.75
C PHE A 52 -0.68 -3.59 10.87
N LEU A 53 -0.72 -4.40 11.94
CA LEU A 53 -1.88 -5.22 12.25
C LEU A 53 -3.10 -4.36 12.62
N LEU A 54 -2.89 -3.30 13.40
CA LEU A 54 -3.93 -2.36 13.79
C LEU A 54 -4.45 -1.55 12.61
N VAL A 55 -3.62 -1.10 11.67
CA VAL A 55 -4.12 -0.39 10.48
C VAL A 55 -4.94 -1.34 9.59
N SER A 56 -4.53 -2.62 9.51
CA SER A 56 -5.29 -3.64 8.80
C SER A 56 -6.62 -3.98 9.48
N SER A 57 -6.68 -3.99 10.81
CA SER A 57 -7.93 -4.27 11.54
C SER A 57 -8.81 -3.02 11.68
N ALA A 58 -8.22 -1.85 11.90
CA ALA A 58 -8.92 -0.58 12.05
C ALA A 58 -9.34 0.00 10.70
N GLY A 59 -8.76 -0.43 9.58
CA GLY A 59 -9.26 -0.09 8.24
C GLY A 59 -10.68 -0.61 8.00
N CYS A 60 -11.05 -1.73 8.61
CA CYS A 60 -12.43 -2.22 8.62
C CYS A 60 -13.35 -1.41 9.56
N ASP A 61 -12.80 -0.72 10.55
CA ASP A 61 -13.57 0.05 11.55
C ASP A 61 -13.72 1.54 11.13
N TYR A 62 -12.67 2.15 10.57
CA TYR A 62 -12.69 3.53 10.06
C TYR A 62 -13.52 3.69 8.77
N ARG A 63 -13.68 2.61 8.00
CA ARG A 63 -14.57 2.60 6.83
C ARG A 63 -16.05 2.48 7.22
N SER A 64 -16.37 2.10 8.45
CA SER A 64 -17.77 1.82 8.85
C SER A 64 -18.59 3.05 9.25
N ASP A 65 -18.01 4.25 9.34
CA ASP A 65 -18.78 5.49 9.62
C ASP A 65 -19.11 6.30 8.36
N HIS A 66 -18.51 6.00 7.20
CA HIS A 66 -18.91 6.56 5.92
C HIS A 66 -19.58 5.49 5.06
N GLY A 67 -20.89 5.36 5.26
CA GLY A 67 -21.79 4.59 4.40
C GLY A 67 -21.54 4.91 2.93
N GLY A 68 -21.07 3.91 2.20
CA GLY A 68 -20.67 4.00 0.82
C GLY A 68 -20.05 2.69 0.40
N ASP A 69 -20.93 1.77 0.02
CA ASP A 69 -20.72 0.77 -1.02
C ASP A 69 -19.44 -0.09 -0.89
N CYS A 70 -19.64 -1.29 -0.35
CA CYS A 70 -18.86 -2.45 -0.82
C CYS A 70 -19.16 -2.70 -2.31
#